data_AF-A0A1E5FY70-F1
#
_entry.id   AF-A0A1E5FY70-F1
#
_cell.length_a   1.000
_cell.length_b   1.000
_cell.length_c   1.000
_cell.angle_alpha   90.00
_cell.angle_beta   90.00
_cell.angle_gamma   90.00
#
_symmetry.space_group_name_H-M   'P 1'
#
loop_
_entity.id
_entity.type
_entity.pdbx_description
1 polymer ?
#
loop_
_entity_poly.entity_id
_entity_poly.type
_entity_poly.pdbx_seq_one_letter_code
_entity_poly.pdbx_strand_id
1 'polypeptide(L)'
;MWLIEFVDGHLHGVSLPLQTTFSLMGNKEVRRDNQLSVPEYLPSDTELVFKIEDQAWFVKGFRRGDKLKKLVANRVYSFKGLSFFLYQEGERSPKLRRFGFRQYQPVVAFTLLLNVALAATALAFFYNQQQTLIAGYLNMLGSGFIKDGKLNVFDEAALQALPDYWQDNLRLVESNQYLRLTQLDIELVSSLTGQSLESQLVSKASRDEVQVNTYEEENQIMLLFGEYGLTFSKVGDNWFVSDRVKAEQLLKSAGLGSLTANLKTKLDQTEVISSREFPYSIFYSTTSGGYIYDQQGRYWEGSTVPSLGVIQSITRDKVVFKNTHKTRVYLIQP
;
A
#
# COMPACT_ATOMS: atom_id res chain seq x y z
N MET A 1 -24.92 51.17 27.65
CA MET A 1 -25.67 49.96 28.08
C MET A 1 -25.02 48.70 27.48
N TRP A 2 -25.13 47.52 28.09
CA TRP A 2 -24.67 46.26 27.45
C TRP A 2 -25.79 45.63 26.62
N LEU A 3 -25.45 45.12 25.45
CA LEU A 3 -26.36 44.50 24.49
C LEU A 3 -25.87 43.07 24.16
N ILE A 4 -26.82 42.16 23.99
CA ILE A 4 -26.60 40.85 23.37
C ILE A 4 -27.22 40.85 21.97
N GLU A 5 -26.46 40.43 20.96
CA GLU A 5 -26.97 40.29 19.58
C GLU A 5 -26.74 38.87 19.08
N PHE A 6 -27.76 38.31 18.44
CA PHE A 6 -27.73 36.98 17.85
C PHE A 6 -27.28 37.02 16.39
N VAL A 7 -26.40 36.09 16.03
CA VAL A 7 -25.64 36.10 14.77
C VAL A 7 -26.20 35.14 13.74
N ASP A 8 -27.01 34.16 14.13
CA ASP A 8 -27.46 33.10 13.22
C ASP A 8 -28.90 32.66 13.56
N GLY A 9 -29.57 32.03 12.60
CA GLY A 9 -30.93 31.50 12.73
C GLY A 9 -32.05 32.55 12.73
N HIS A 10 -33.23 32.16 13.24
CA HIS A 10 -34.45 32.96 13.41
C HIS A 10 -34.29 34.20 14.29
N LEU A 11 -33.29 34.23 15.17
CA LEU A 11 -32.99 35.40 16.00
C LEU A 11 -31.93 36.32 15.37
N HIS A 12 -31.47 36.04 14.15
CA HIS A 12 -30.42 36.81 13.49
C HIS A 12 -30.74 38.32 13.50
N GLY A 13 -29.81 39.12 14.00
CA GLY A 13 -29.92 40.58 14.08
C GLY A 13 -30.76 41.10 15.25
N VAL A 14 -31.43 40.22 16.00
CA VAL A 14 -32.15 40.61 17.22
C VAL A 14 -31.12 41.03 18.27
N SER A 15 -31.27 42.25 18.78
CA SER A 15 -30.44 42.82 19.83
C SER A 15 -31.28 43.12 21.07
N LEU A 16 -30.86 42.64 22.23
CA LEU A 16 -31.56 42.82 23.49
C LEU A 16 -30.68 43.56 24.50
N PRO A 17 -31.23 44.54 25.23
CA PRO A 17 -30.51 45.18 26.33
C PRO A 17 -30.37 44.19 27.50
N LEU A 18 -29.17 44.09 28.05
CA LEU A 18 -28.89 43.27 29.21
C LEU A 18 -29.01 44.10 30.50
N GLN A 19 -29.85 43.63 31.43
CA GLN A 19 -29.95 44.16 32.79
C GLN A 19 -28.88 43.54 33.71
N THR A 20 -29.02 43.56 35.03
CA THR A 20 -28.02 42.95 35.95
C THR A 20 -27.94 41.41 35.82
N THR A 21 -29.06 40.79 35.46
CA THR A 21 -29.16 39.35 35.18
C THR A 21 -30.05 39.12 33.96
N PHE A 22 -29.71 38.13 33.15
CA PHE A 22 -30.49 37.70 31.99
C PHE A 22 -30.35 36.19 31.82
N SER A 23 -31.40 35.49 31.43
CA SER A 23 -31.36 34.04 31.24
C SER A 23 -32.01 33.61 29.92
N LEU A 24 -31.33 32.73 29.19
CA LEU A 24 -31.86 32.06 28.00
C LEU A 24 -32.23 30.62 28.36
N MET A 25 -33.48 30.23 28.11
CA MET A 25 -33.97 28.90 28.43
C MET A 25 -34.48 28.16 27.19
N GLY A 26 -34.27 26.85 27.13
CA GLY A 26 -34.90 26.01 26.11
C GLY A 26 -36.36 25.61 26.41
N ASN A 27 -36.89 25.96 27.58
CA ASN A 27 -38.28 25.69 27.93
C ASN A 27 -39.21 26.81 27.38
N LYS A 28 -40.38 26.43 26.86
CA LYS A 28 -41.43 27.34 26.38
C LYS A 28 -42.05 28.20 27.49
N GLU A 29 -42.03 27.71 28.73
CA GLU A 29 -42.58 28.44 29.87
C GLU A 29 -41.55 29.41 30.46
N VAL A 30 -41.89 30.70 30.46
CA VAL A 30 -41.13 31.75 31.14
C VAL A 30 -41.66 31.88 32.57
N ARG A 31 -40.80 31.73 33.58
CA ARG A 31 -41.21 31.67 35.00
C ARG A 31 -40.66 32.83 35.85
N ARG A 32 -39.73 33.62 35.34
CA ARG A 32 -39.11 34.76 36.03
C ARG A 32 -38.93 35.94 35.08
N ASP A 33 -38.80 37.13 35.67
CA ASP A 33 -38.38 38.33 34.93
C ASP A 33 -36.95 38.16 34.37
N ASN A 34 -36.67 38.82 33.25
CA ASN A 34 -35.40 38.75 32.50
C ASN A 34 -35.04 37.35 31.94
N GLN A 35 -36.04 36.56 31.59
CA GLN A 35 -35.89 35.29 30.89
C GLN A 35 -36.40 35.39 29.46
N LEU A 36 -35.64 34.83 28.51
CA LEU A 36 -36.07 34.63 27.13
C LEU A 36 -36.08 33.14 26.80
N SER A 37 -37.23 32.68 26.31
CA SER A 37 -37.44 31.32 25.83
C SER A 37 -36.93 31.18 24.39
N VAL A 38 -36.05 30.22 24.15
CA VAL A 38 -35.45 29.88 22.84
C VAL A 38 -35.45 28.36 22.59
N PRO A 39 -36.63 27.72 22.61
CA PRO A 39 -36.78 26.26 22.49
C PRO A 39 -36.32 25.72 21.13
N GLU A 40 -36.25 26.56 20.10
CA GLU A 40 -35.75 26.18 18.76
C GLU A 40 -34.25 25.91 18.75
N TYR A 41 -33.51 26.42 19.74
CA TYR A 41 -32.04 26.32 19.83
C TYR A 41 -31.58 25.49 21.03
N LEU A 42 -32.21 25.69 22.18
CA LEU A 42 -31.79 25.08 23.44
C LEU A 42 -32.73 23.93 23.81
N PRO A 43 -32.20 22.77 24.23
CA PRO A 43 -33.00 21.72 24.82
C PRO A 43 -33.73 22.20 26.09
N SER A 44 -34.89 21.61 26.39
CA SER A 44 -35.79 22.05 27.47
C SER A 44 -35.17 22.09 28.87
N ASP A 45 -34.10 21.35 29.10
CA ASP A 45 -33.35 21.26 30.36
C ASP A 45 -32.20 22.27 30.47
N THR A 46 -31.96 23.04 29.41
CA THR A 46 -30.78 23.89 29.28
C THR A 46 -31.13 25.34 29.59
N GLU A 47 -30.41 25.92 30.56
CA GLU A 47 -30.48 27.33 30.94
C GLU A 47 -29.08 27.98 30.83
N LEU A 48 -29.00 29.11 30.12
CA LEU A 48 -27.81 29.95 30.08
C LEU A 48 -28.06 31.22 30.90
N VAL A 49 -27.44 31.31 32.06
CA VAL A 49 -27.59 32.47 32.94
C VAL A 49 -26.43 33.43 32.76
N PHE A 50 -26.73 34.65 32.34
CA PHE A 50 -25.81 35.75 32.19
C PHE A 50 -25.88 36.63 33.44
N LYS A 51 -24.72 36.93 34.02
CA LYS A 51 -24.60 37.82 35.18
C LYS A 51 -23.43 38.77 35.00
N ILE A 52 -23.56 39.97 35.55
CA ILE A 52 -22.48 40.95 35.63
C ILE A 52 -21.81 40.87 37.02
N GLU A 53 -20.50 40.63 37.04
CA GLU A 53 -19.64 40.63 38.24
C GLU A 53 -18.39 41.44 37.90
N ASP A 54 -17.98 42.38 38.76
CA ASP A 54 -16.79 43.24 38.55
C ASP A 54 -16.70 43.89 37.16
N GLN A 55 -17.82 44.46 36.68
CA GLN A 55 -17.98 45.06 35.35
C GLN A 55 -17.74 44.11 34.15
N ALA A 56 -17.64 42.81 34.39
CA ALA A 56 -17.51 41.79 33.36
C ALA A 56 -18.73 40.88 33.32
N TRP A 57 -19.11 40.49 32.10
CA TRP A 57 -20.18 39.52 31.91
C TRP A 57 -19.67 38.09 32.03
N PHE A 58 -20.39 37.28 32.79
CA PHE A 58 -20.16 35.85 32.93
C PHE A 58 -21.40 35.09 32.48
N VAL A 59 -21.18 33.92 31.88
CA VAL A 59 -22.24 32.99 31.54
C VAL A 59 -22.06 31.67 32.29
N LYS A 60 -23.15 31.19 32.89
CA LYS A 60 -23.30 29.86 33.50
C LYS A 60 -24.10 28.96 32.56
N GLY A 61 -23.82 27.65 32.55
CA GLY A 61 -24.47 26.67 31.65
C GLY A 61 -23.79 26.49 30.29
N PHE A 62 -22.76 27.29 29.97
CA PHE A 62 -22.04 27.23 28.69
C PHE A 62 -21.07 26.03 28.57
N ARG A 63 -20.68 25.42 29.69
CA ARG A 63 -19.77 24.25 29.77
C ARG A 63 -20.34 23.22 30.74
N ARG A 64 -19.98 21.94 30.56
CA ARG A 64 -20.31 20.87 31.52
C ARG A 64 -19.83 21.24 32.92
N GLY A 65 -20.70 21.05 33.92
CA GLY A 65 -20.40 21.29 35.34
C GLY A 65 -20.58 22.74 35.80
N ASP A 66 -21.43 23.53 35.13
CA ASP A 66 -21.89 24.84 35.64
C ASP A 66 -20.79 25.88 35.90
N LYS A 67 -19.61 25.69 35.30
CA LYS A 67 -18.47 26.62 35.44
C LYS A 67 -18.79 27.97 34.79
N LEU A 68 -18.59 29.04 35.55
CA LEU A 68 -18.68 30.41 35.07
C LEU A 68 -17.63 30.66 33.99
N LYS A 69 -18.06 31.26 32.88
CA LYS A 69 -17.17 31.66 31.78
C LYS A 69 -17.28 33.16 31.57
N LYS A 70 -16.14 33.86 31.71
CA LYS A 70 -16.03 35.27 31.36
C LYS A 70 -16.25 35.47 29.86
N LEU A 71 -17.17 36.37 29.52
CA LEU A 71 -17.47 36.78 28.16
C LEU A 71 -16.64 38.03 27.81
N VAL A 72 -16.16 38.04 26.57
CA VAL A 72 -15.37 39.14 25.99
C VAL A 72 -16.25 39.84 24.99
N ALA A 73 -16.28 41.18 25.06
CA ALA A 73 -17.02 41.99 24.10
C ALA A 73 -16.62 41.68 22.66
N ASN A 74 -17.58 41.76 21.73
CA ASN A 74 -17.41 41.56 20.29
C ASN A 74 -16.86 40.18 19.87
N ARG A 75 -16.75 39.24 20.80
CA ARG A 75 -16.42 37.84 20.51
C ARG A 75 -17.70 37.06 20.25
N VAL A 76 -17.78 36.43 19.09
CA VAL A 76 -18.88 35.51 18.76
C VAL A 76 -18.70 34.21 19.55
N TYR A 77 -19.71 33.87 20.31
CA TYR A 77 -19.87 32.62 21.04
C TYR A 77 -20.93 31.78 20.35
N SER A 78 -20.70 30.47 20.29
CA SER A 78 -21.67 29.52 19.75
C SER A 78 -21.87 28.39 20.76
N PHE A 79 -23.13 28.04 21.00
CA PHE A 79 -23.53 26.97 21.90
C PHE A 79 -24.82 26.31 21.40
N LYS A 80 -24.77 25.01 21.12
CA LYS A 80 -25.91 24.21 20.65
C LYS A 80 -26.72 24.88 19.52
N GLY A 81 -26.05 25.48 18.55
CA GLY A 81 -26.70 26.15 17.40
C GLY A 81 -27.10 27.61 17.64
N LEU A 82 -27.10 28.08 18.90
CA LEU A 82 -27.26 29.50 19.21
C LEU A 82 -25.92 30.22 19.10
N SER A 83 -25.85 31.27 18.27
CA SER A 83 -24.65 32.09 18.11
C SER A 83 -24.93 33.54 18.50
N PHE A 84 -24.14 34.10 19.40
CA PHE A 84 -24.35 35.45 19.94
C PHE A 84 -23.03 36.14 20.29
N PHE A 85 -23.07 37.46 20.46
CA PHE A 85 -21.97 38.23 21.04
C PHE A 85 -22.52 39.35 21.94
N LEU A 86 -21.66 39.82 22.85
CA LEU A 86 -21.96 40.94 23.74
C LEU A 86 -21.19 42.17 23.31
N TYR A 87 -21.76 43.35 23.45
CA TYR A 87 -21.07 44.61 23.22
C TYR A 87 -21.66 45.73 24.06
N GLN A 88 -20.90 46.79 24.28
CA GLN A 88 -21.44 48.03 24.83
C GLN A 88 -22.04 48.87 23.69
N GLU A 89 -23.15 49.52 23.96
CA GLU A 89 -23.80 50.46 23.06
C GLU A 89 -22.79 51.50 22.54
N GLY A 90 -22.68 51.63 21.22
CA GLY A 90 -21.67 52.45 20.54
C GLY A 90 -20.37 51.72 20.15
N GLU A 91 -20.08 50.55 20.74
CA GLU A 91 -18.82 49.80 20.54
C GLU A 91 -18.98 48.49 19.75
N ARG A 92 -20.02 48.41 18.91
CA ARG A 92 -20.32 47.20 18.12
C ARG A 92 -19.23 46.96 17.07
N SER A 93 -18.47 45.87 17.22
CA SER A 93 -17.39 45.47 16.29
C SER A 93 -17.12 43.95 16.25
N PRO A 94 -18.14 43.09 16.02
CA PRO A 94 -17.96 41.64 16.03
C PRO A 94 -17.10 41.13 14.87
N LYS A 95 -16.26 40.13 15.12
CA LYS A 95 -15.44 39.45 14.08
C LYS A 95 -16.23 38.41 13.28
N LEU A 96 -17.32 38.82 12.62
CA LEU A 96 -18.27 37.93 11.92
C LEU A 96 -17.63 37.13 10.77
N ARG A 97 -16.76 37.74 9.96
CA ARG A 97 -16.06 37.04 8.84
C ARG A 97 -15.27 35.82 9.31
N ARG A 98 -14.56 35.96 10.44
CA ARG A 98 -13.75 34.87 11.01
C ARG A 98 -14.64 33.76 11.57
N PHE A 99 -15.81 34.10 12.09
CA PHE A 99 -16.79 33.13 12.57
C PHE A 99 -17.37 32.32 11.40
N GLY A 100 -17.85 32.98 10.34
CA GLY A 100 -18.36 32.30 9.15
C GLY A 100 -17.32 31.38 8.51
N PHE A 101 -16.07 31.84 8.37
CA PHE A 101 -15.00 30.98 7.83
C PHE A 101 -14.79 29.70 8.66
N ARG A 102 -14.81 29.78 10.00
CA ARG A 102 -14.67 28.61 10.87
C ARG A 102 -15.87 27.66 10.80
N GLN A 103 -17.08 28.19 10.60
CA GLN A 103 -18.29 27.39 10.47
C GLN A 103 -18.27 26.52 9.20
N TYR A 104 -17.77 27.05 8.09
CA TYR A 104 -17.73 26.34 6.81
C TYR A 104 -16.41 25.60 6.53
N GLN A 105 -15.36 25.82 7.33
CA GLN A 105 -14.05 25.18 7.16
C GLN A 105 -14.13 23.64 7.00
N PRO A 106 -14.93 22.89 7.79
CA PRO A 106 -15.02 21.44 7.62
C PRO A 106 -15.62 21.03 6.28
N VAL A 107 -16.62 21.77 5.80
CA VAL A 107 -17.28 21.51 4.50
C VAL A 107 -16.31 21.77 3.35
N VAL A 108 -15.55 22.86 3.41
CA VAL A 108 -14.51 23.17 2.42
C VAL A 108 -13.41 22.11 2.42
N ALA A 109 -12.94 21.68 3.59
CA ALA A 109 -11.94 20.63 3.70
C ALA A 109 -12.43 19.30 3.12
N PHE A 110 -13.67 18.92 3.44
CA PHE A 110 -14.29 17.69 2.94
C PHE A 110 -14.45 17.70 1.42
N THR A 111 -14.97 18.79 0.86
CA THR A 111 -15.14 18.92 -0.59
C THR A 111 -13.81 18.89 -1.33
N LEU A 112 -12.75 19.49 -0.79
CA LEU A 112 -11.42 19.43 -1.39
C LEU A 112 -10.85 18.01 -1.37
N LEU A 113 -10.95 17.30 -0.24
CA LEU A 113 -10.52 15.90 -0.14
C LEU A 113 -11.28 14.98 -1.10
N LEU A 114 -12.60 15.18 -1.24
CA LEU A 114 -13.42 14.43 -2.17
C LEU A 114 -12.96 14.64 -3.63
N ASN A 115 -12.66 15.87 -4.02
CA ASN A 115 -12.15 16.17 -5.37
C ASN A 115 -10.80 15.50 -5.63
N VAL A 116 -9.88 15.53 -4.66
CA VAL A 116 -8.59 14.85 -4.77
C VAL A 116 -8.78 13.34 -4.93
N ALA A 117 -9.68 12.73 -4.15
CA ALA A 117 -9.97 11.31 -4.25
C ALA A 117 -10.56 10.94 -5.62
N LEU A 118 -11.52 11.72 -6.12
CA LEU A 118 -12.13 11.51 -7.44
C LEU A 118 -11.12 11.67 -8.59
N ALA A 119 -10.23 12.66 -8.51
CA ALA A 119 -9.18 12.84 -9.51
C ALA A 119 -8.20 11.65 -9.52
N ALA A 120 -7.80 11.18 -8.33
CA ALA A 120 -6.90 10.03 -8.20
C ALA A 120 -7.52 8.74 -8.74
N THR A 121 -8.80 8.47 -8.44
CA THR A 121 -9.49 7.28 -8.95
C THR A 121 -9.70 7.34 -10.46
N ALA A 122 -10.06 8.51 -11.01
CA ALA A 122 -10.19 8.69 -12.45
C ALA A 122 -8.86 8.44 -13.17
N LEU A 123 -7.75 8.99 -12.66
CA LEU A 123 -6.42 8.77 -13.23
C LEU A 123 -6.02 7.28 -13.19
N ALA A 124 -6.23 6.61 -12.05
CA ALA A 124 -5.94 5.18 -11.93
C ALA A 124 -6.77 4.33 -12.91
N PHE A 125 -8.04 4.68 -13.10
CA PHE A 125 -8.91 4.02 -14.07
C PHE A 125 -8.41 4.21 -15.51
N PHE A 126 -8.09 5.45 -15.91
CA PHE A 126 -7.54 5.72 -17.24
C PHE A 126 -6.24 4.97 -17.51
N TYR A 127 -5.34 4.91 -16.52
CA TYR A 127 -4.09 4.19 -16.64
C TYR A 127 -4.30 2.68 -16.85
N ASN A 128 -5.17 2.06 -16.04
CA ASN A 128 -5.50 0.64 -16.18
C ASN A 128 -6.19 0.34 -17.52
N GLN A 129 -7.06 1.23 -17.99
CA GLN A 129 -7.74 1.07 -19.28
C GLN A 129 -6.74 1.17 -20.44
N GLN A 130 -5.80 2.12 -20.40
CA GLN A 130 -4.73 2.21 -21.40
C GLN A 130 -3.87 0.95 -21.45
N GLN A 131 -3.46 0.43 -20.29
CA GLN A 131 -2.69 -0.82 -20.23
C GLN A 131 -3.46 -2.00 -20.84
N THR A 132 -4.75 -2.11 -20.52
CA THR A 132 -5.62 -3.17 -21.07
C THR A 132 -5.74 -3.06 -22.59
N LEU A 133 -5.92 -1.84 -23.11
CA LEU A 133 -6.00 -1.60 -24.55
C LEU A 133 -4.70 -1.93 -25.26
N ILE A 134 -3.55 -1.51 -24.73
CA ILE A 134 -2.23 -1.83 -25.29
C ILE A 134 -2.00 -3.34 -25.32
N ALA A 135 -2.32 -4.04 -24.23
CA ALA A 135 -2.21 -5.50 -24.19
C ALA A 135 -3.14 -6.16 -25.22
N GLY A 136 -4.37 -5.65 -25.38
CA GLY A 136 -5.30 -6.11 -26.41
C GLY A 136 -4.77 -5.92 -27.83
N TYR A 137 -4.19 -4.76 -28.11
CA TYR A 137 -3.56 -4.45 -29.40
C TYR A 137 -2.37 -5.37 -29.71
N LEU A 138 -1.48 -5.60 -28.74
CA LEU A 138 -0.36 -6.51 -28.90
C LEU A 138 -0.82 -7.96 -29.12
N ASN A 139 -1.84 -8.41 -28.37
CA ASN A 139 -2.43 -9.74 -28.56
C ASN A 139 -3.07 -9.91 -29.94
N MET A 140 -3.70 -8.86 -30.46
CA MET A 140 -4.31 -8.87 -31.80
C MET A 140 -3.25 -8.98 -32.91
N LEU A 141 -2.09 -8.34 -32.75
CA LEU A 141 -0.96 -8.48 -33.68
C LEU A 141 -0.40 -9.91 -33.70
N GLY A 142 -0.46 -10.61 -32.56
CA GLY A 142 -0.01 -11.99 -32.42
C GLY A 142 1.50 -12.12 -32.55
N SER A 143 1.99 -12.50 -33.73
CA SER A 143 3.42 -12.68 -34.02
C SER A 143 3.95 -11.61 -34.97
N GLY A 144 5.20 -11.22 -34.75
CA GLY A 144 5.89 -10.20 -35.53
C GLY A 144 7.37 -10.12 -35.17
N PHE A 145 8.11 -9.30 -35.92
CA PHE A 145 9.53 -9.06 -35.64
C PHE A 145 9.89 -7.59 -35.87
N ILE A 146 10.80 -7.07 -35.06
CA ILE A 146 11.28 -5.70 -35.21
C ILE A 146 12.45 -5.69 -36.19
N LYS A 147 12.33 -4.88 -37.24
CA LYS A 147 13.41 -4.63 -38.21
C LYS A 147 13.32 -3.18 -38.67
N ASP A 148 14.47 -2.51 -38.76
CA ASP A 148 14.58 -1.11 -39.18
C ASP A 148 13.71 -0.15 -38.35
N GLY A 149 13.58 -0.41 -37.05
CA GLY A 149 12.79 0.41 -36.12
C GLY A 149 11.27 0.28 -36.27
N LYS A 150 10.78 -0.63 -37.13
CA LYS A 150 9.35 -0.92 -37.30
C LYS A 150 9.03 -2.34 -36.88
N LEU A 151 7.83 -2.54 -36.34
CA LEU A 151 7.30 -3.86 -36.02
C LEU A 151 6.64 -4.45 -37.27
N ASN A 152 7.27 -5.49 -37.83
CA ASN A 152 6.77 -6.20 -38.99
C ASN A 152 5.75 -7.23 -38.52
N VAL A 153 4.53 -7.13 -39.05
CA VAL A 153 3.39 -7.95 -38.66
C VAL A 153 2.84 -8.70 -39.86
N PHE A 154 2.26 -9.86 -39.61
CA PHE A 154 1.86 -10.79 -40.65
C PHE A 154 0.34 -10.85 -40.87
N ASP A 155 -0.45 -10.23 -39.98
CA ASP A 155 -1.91 -10.22 -40.05
C ASP A 155 -2.40 -8.83 -40.49
N GLU A 156 -2.93 -8.77 -41.71
CA GLU A 156 -3.48 -7.55 -42.30
C GLU A 156 -4.77 -7.09 -41.61
N ALA A 157 -5.61 -8.03 -41.18
CA ALA A 157 -6.85 -7.70 -40.46
C ALA A 157 -6.54 -7.11 -39.09
N ALA A 158 -5.51 -7.63 -38.41
CA ALA A 158 -5.01 -7.05 -37.17
C ALA A 158 -4.48 -5.62 -37.36
N LEU A 159 -3.74 -5.37 -38.45
CA LEU A 159 -3.20 -4.04 -38.75
C LEU A 159 -4.31 -3.00 -39.00
N GLN A 160 -5.35 -3.37 -39.75
CA GLN A 160 -6.49 -2.48 -40.05
C GLN A 160 -7.37 -2.20 -38.82
N ALA A 161 -7.42 -3.11 -37.84
CA ALA A 161 -8.19 -2.94 -36.62
C ALA A 161 -7.48 -2.05 -35.57
N LEU A 162 -6.20 -1.74 -35.75
CA LEU A 162 -5.44 -0.89 -34.85
C LEU A 162 -5.65 0.60 -35.13
N PRO A 163 -5.58 1.45 -34.09
CA PRO A 163 -5.61 2.90 -34.27
C PRO A 163 -4.51 3.43 -35.20
N ASP A 164 -4.79 4.49 -35.95
CA ASP A 164 -3.88 5.07 -36.95
C ASP A 164 -2.45 5.33 -36.43
N TYR A 165 -2.32 5.81 -35.19
CA TYR A 165 -1.02 6.12 -34.58
C TYR A 165 -0.13 4.88 -34.32
N TRP A 166 -0.69 3.67 -34.29
CA TRP A 166 0.09 2.43 -34.29
C TRP A 166 0.56 2.04 -35.68
N GLN A 167 -0.28 2.28 -36.70
CA GLN A 167 -0.02 1.85 -38.07
C GLN A 167 1.26 2.46 -38.64
N ASP A 168 1.61 3.70 -38.26
CA ASP A 168 2.85 4.37 -38.69
C ASP A 168 4.13 3.60 -38.31
N ASN A 169 4.08 2.87 -37.19
CA ASN A 169 5.19 2.10 -36.64
C ASN A 169 5.15 0.61 -37.03
N LEU A 170 4.12 0.21 -37.78
CA LEU A 170 3.92 -1.16 -38.24
C LEU A 170 4.22 -1.29 -39.72
N ARG A 171 4.65 -2.48 -40.14
CA ARG A 171 4.82 -2.83 -41.55
C ARG A 171 4.21 -4.19 -41.81
N LEU A 172 3.29 -4.27 -42.75
CA LEU A 172 2.73 -5.55 -43.17
C LEU A 172 3.78 -6.32 -43.98
N VAL A 173 4.01 -7.58 -43.61
CA VAL A 173 4.78 -8.53 -44.42
C VAL A 173 3.84 -9.15 -45.45
N GLU A 174 4.03 -8.76 -46.71
CA GLU A 174 3.21 -9.25 -47.81
C GLU A 174 3.39 -10.75 -48.05
N SER A 175 2.30 -11.41 -48.47
CA SER A 175 2.26 -12.85 -48.64
C SER A 175 3.11 -13.41 -49.79
N ASN A 176 3.55 -12.53 -50.70
CA ASN A 176 4.51 -12.83 -51.77
C ASN A 176 5.95 -13.05 -51.25
N GLN A 177 6.25 -12.69 -50.00
CA GLN A 177 7.54 -12.93 -49.37
C GLN A 177 7.63 -14.31 -48.69
N TYR A 178 6.52 -15.04 -48.61
CA TYR A 178 6.52 -16.38 -48.04
C TYR A 178 6.97 -17.42 -49.07
N LEU A 179 7.93 -18.26 -48.70
CA LEU A 179 8.21 -19.50 -49.41
C LEU A 179 7.09 -20.50 -49.06
N ARG A 180 6.19 -20.76 -50.00
CA ARG A 180 5.18 -21.81 -49.86
C ARG A 180 5.85 -23.17 -50.04
N LEU A 181 5.90 -23.95 -48.97
CA LEU A 181 6.44 -25.31 -48.98
C LEU A 181 5.28 -26.27 -48.69
N THR A 182 4.97 -27.16 -49.62
CA THR A 182 3.98 -28.23 -49.40
C THR A 182 4.72 -29.51 -49.02
N GLN A 183 4.32 -30.13 -47.90
CA GLN A 183 4.83 -31.42 -47.39
C GLN A 183 6.28 -31.38 -46.88
N LEU A 184 6.50 -30.77 -45.71
CA LEU A 184 7.75 -30.87 -44.95
C LEU A 184 7.55 -31.74 -43.71
N ASP A 185 8.38 -32.77 -43.56
CA ASP A 185 8.69 -33.34 -42.26
C ASP A 185 9.74 -32.44 -41.61
N ILE A 186 9.32 -31.67 -40.60
CA ILE A 186 10.20 -30.74 -39.88
C ILE A 186 10.71 -31.42 -38.62
N GLU A 187 12.00 -31.73 -38.58
CA GLU A 187 12.69 -32.13 -37.36
C GLU A 187 13.43 -30.93 -36.78
N LEU A 188 13.08 -30.54 -35.56
CA LEU A 188 13.73 -29.45 -34.83
C LEU A 188 14.75 -30.02 -33.86
N VAL A 189 16.03 -29.73 -34.09
CA VAL A 189 17.14 -30.20 -33.27
C VAL A 189 17.96 -29.01 -32.79
N SER A 190 18.28 -28.99 -31.50
CA SER A 190 19.19 -27.99 -30.93
C SER A 190 20.59 -28.18 -31.49
N SER A 191 21.17 -27.13 -32.07
CA SER A 191 22.55 -27.18 -32.58
C SER A 191 23.60 -27.32 -31.48
N LEU A 192 23.24 -27.00 -30.22
CA LEU A 192 24.15 -27.07 -29.07
C LEU A 192 24.17 -28.46 -28.42
N THR A 193 23.01 -29.08 -28.28
CA THR A 193 22.87 -30.36 -27.56
C THR A 193 22.66 -31.55 -28.49
N GLY A 194 22.31 -31.32 -29.76
CA GLY A 194 21.94 -32.37 -30.71
C GLY A 194 20.62 -33.08 -30.38
N GLN A 195 19.86 -32.57 -29.41
CA GLN A 195 18.58 -33.17 -28.99
C GLN A 195 17.40 -32.51 -29.69
N SER A 196 16.33 -33.29 -29.91
CA SER A 196 15.08 -32.80 -30.46
C SER A 196 14.43 -31.76 -29.52
N LEU A 197 13.94 -30.67 -30.09
CA LEU A 197 13.25 -29.61 -29.36
C LEU A 197 11.75 -29.85 -29.39
N GLU A 198 11.09 -29.75 -28.22
CA GLU A 198 9.64 -29.75 -28.16
C GLU A 198 9.09 -28.54 -28.92
N SER A 199 8.19 -28.80 -29.86
CA SER A 199 7.58 -27.78 -30.70
C SER A 199 6.12 -28.11 -30.99
N GLN A 200 5.34 -27.07 -31.30
CA GLN A 200 3.95 -27.19 -31.72
C GLN A 200 3.74 -26.48 -33.05
N LEU A 201 2.94 -27.09 -33.93
CA LEU A 201 2.53 -26.51 -35.19
C LEU A 201 1.16 -25.83 -35.02
N VAL A 202 1.09 -24.54 -35.32
CA VAL A 202 -0.14 -23.75 -35.27
C VAL A 202 -0.51 -23.30 -36.68
N SER A 203 -1.55 -23.90 -37.25
CA SER A 203 -2.07 -23.52 -38.56
C SER A 203 -2.86 -22.22 -38.50
N LYS A 204 -2.47 -21.25 -39.32
CA LYS A 204 -3.14 -19.95 -39.52
C LYS A 204 -3.68 -19.86 -40.95
N ALA A 205 -4.59 -18.91 -41.20
CA ALA A 205 -5.32 -18.80 -42.47
C ALA A 205 -4.41 -18.71 -43.73
N SER A 206 -3.18 -18.22 -43.60
CA SER A 206 -2.24 -18.02 -44.72
C SER A 206 -0.87 -18.69 -44.54
N ARG A 207 -0.60 -19.33 -43.40
CA ARG A 207 0.69 -19.95 -43.06
C ARG A 207 0.57 -20.94 -41.90
N ASP A 208 1.55 -21.83 -41.77
CA ASP A 208 1.76 -22.58 -40.54
C ASP A 208 2.90 -21.94 -39.72
N GLU A 209 2.76 -21.93 -38.40
CA GLU A 209 3.76 -21.41 -37.46
C GLU A 209 4.29 -22.56 -36.61
N VAL A 210 5.62 -22.74 -36.57
CA VAL A 210 6.26 -23.69 -35.66
C VAL A 210 6.73 -22.92 -34.42
N GLN A 211 6.14 -23.22 -33.28
CA GLN A 211 6.50 -22.59 -32.01
C GLN A 211 7.37 -23.54 -31.19
N VAL A 212 8.48 -23.00 -30.66
CA VAL A 212 9.45 -23.73 -29.84
C VAL A 212 9.52 -23.05 -28.48
N ASN A 213 9.44 -23.82 -27.39
CA ASN A 213 9.65 -23.28 -26.06
C ASN A 213 11.15 -23.16 -25.79
N THR A 214 11.65 -21.93 -25.68
CA THR A 214 13.07 -21.61 -25.45
C THR A 214 13.40 -21.40 -23.96
N TYR A 215 12.43 -21.54 -23.06
CA TYR A 215 12.55 -21.21 -21.63
C TYR A 215 13.05 -19.78 -21.40
N GLU A 216 12.69 -18.85 -22.29
CA GLU A 216 13.17 -17.47 -22.26
C GLU A 216 12.76 -16.74 -20.97
N GLU A 217 11.53 -16.97 -20.51
CA GLU A 217 11.02 -16.42 -19.25
C GLU A 217 11.87 -16.89 -18.06
N GLU A 218 12.15 -18.20 -17.95
CA GLU A 218 12.99 -18.72 -16.89
C GLU A 218 14.42 -18.18 -16.96
N ASN A 219 14.99 -18.08 -18.16
CA ASN A 219 16.34 -17.53 -18.35
C ASN A 219 16.41 -16.07 -17.91
N GLN A 220 15.39 -15.27 -18.19
CA GLN A 220 15.29 -13.89 -17.71
C GLN A 220 15.20 -13.81 -16.18
N ILE A 221 14.41 -14.68 -15.53
CA ILE A 221 14.33 -14.74 -14.06
C ILE A 221 15.68 -15.14 -13.45
N MET A 222 16.33 -16.16 -14.01
CA MET A 222 17.63 -16.64 -13.53
C MET A 222 18.71 -15.56 -13.64
N LEU A 223 18.75 -14.85 -14.77
CA LEU A 223 19.65 -13.71 -14.98
C LEU A 223 19.37 -12.61 -13.96
N LEU A 224 18.11 -12.19 -13.83
CA LEU A 224 17.70 -11.12 -12.92
C LEU A 224 18.02 -11.44 -11.45
N PHE A 225 17.75 -12.66 -11.00
CA PHE A 225 18.08 -13.04 -9.62
C PHE A 225 19.60 -13.20 -9.43
N GLY A 226 20.31 -13.71 -10.43
CA GLY A 226 21.76 -13.85 -10.41
C GLY A 226 22.48 -12.51 -10.29
N GLU A 227 22.12 -11.53 -11.12
CA GLU A 227 22.71 -10.17 -11.12
C GLU A 227 22.56 -9.47 -9.77
N TYR A 228 21.45 -9.70 -9.07
CA TYR A 228 21.14 -9.07 -7.79
C TYR A 228 21.50 -9.93 -6.57
N GLY A 229 22.25 -11.02 -6.78
CA GLY A 229 22.80 -11.88 -5.74
C GLY A 229 21.75 -12.64 -4.93
N LEU A 230 20.56 -12.87 -5.50
CA LEU A 230 19.55 -13.71 -4.87
C LEU A 230 19.89 -15.18 -5.11
N THR A 231 19.88 -15.99 -4.05
CA THR A 231 19.96 -17.44 -4.25
C THR A 231 18.57 -17.96 -4.53
N PHE A 232 18.45 -18.82 -5.53
CA PHE A 232 17.16 -19.34 -5.97
C PHE A 232 17.21 -20.81 -6.38
N SER A 233 16.05 -21.46 -6.40
CA SER A 233 15.84 -22.79 -6.99
C SER A 233 14.42 -22.90 -7.51
N LYS A 234 14.24 -23.49 -8.70
CA LYS A 234 12.92 -23.76 -9.31
C LYS A 234 12.49 -25.20 -8.97
N VAL A 235 11.26 -25.38 -8.48
CA VAL A 235 10.64 -26.70 -8.29
C VAL A 235 9.21 -26.66 -8.82
N GLY A 236 8.97 -27.37 -9.92
CA GLY A 236 7.75 -27.20 -10.72
C GLY A 236 7.63 -25.75 -11.17
N ASP A 237 6.47 -25.14 -10.94
CA ASP A 237 6.22 -23.73 -11.29
C ASP A 237 6.71 -22.73 -10.22
N ASN A 238 7.10 -23.21 -9.03
CA ASN A 238 7.46 -22.34 -7.92
C ASN A 238 8.96 -22.00 -7.90
N TRP A 239 9.26 -20.73 -7.61
CA TRP A 239 10.60 -20.22 -7.41
C TRP A 239 10.86 -19.97 -5.92
N PHE A 240 11.81 -20.70 -5.36
CA PHE A 240 12.24 -20.54 -3.97
C PHE A 240 13.43 -19.59 -3.90
N VAL A 241 13.28 -18.46 -3.23
CA VAL A 241 14.27 -17.37 -3.20
C VAL A 241 14.70 -17.02 -1.79
N SER A 242 15.97 -16.62 -1.60
CA SER A 242 16.49 -16.23 -0.28
C SER A 242 15.81 -15.02 0.35
N ASP A 243 15.37 -14.07 -0.48
CA ASP A 243 14.62 -12.89 -0.05
C ASP A 243 13.44 -12.67 -1.00
N ARG A 244 12.25 -12.99 -0.50
CA ARG A 244 11.01 -12.89 -1.27
C ARG A 244 10.64 -11.43 -1.57
N VAL A 245 10.86 -10.50 -0.64
CA VAL A 245 10.46 -9.10 -0.82
C VAL A 245 11.31 -8.46 -1.91
N LYS A 246 12.63 -8.69 -1.85
CA LYS A 246 13.56 -8.22 -2.88
C LYS A 246 13.25 -8.87 -4.24
N ALA A 247 12.99 -10.17 -4.28
CA ALA A 247 12.62 -10.87 -5.52
C ALA A 247 11.32 -10.35 -6.13
N GLU A 248 10.28 -10.10 -5.32
CA GLU A 248 9.02 -9.54 -5.79
C GLU A 248 9.20 -8.14 -6.40
N GLN A 249 10.02 -7.30 -5.77
CA GLN A 249 10.33 -5.97 -6.29
C GLN A 249 11.08 -6.05 -7.63
N LEU A 250 12.09 -6.93 -7.72
CA LEU A 250 12.85 -7.13 -8.96
C LEU A 250 11.95 -7.61 -10.09
N LEU A 251 11.12 -8.64 -9.88
CA LEU A 251 10.18 -9.12 -10.89
C LEU A 251 9.20 -8.02 -11.35
N LYS A 252 8.63 -7.25 -10.41
CA LYS A 252 7.74 -6.14 -10.75
C LYS A 252 8.46 -5.07 -11.57
N SER A 253 9.70 -4.74 -11.22
CA SER A 253 10.49 -3.73 -11.93
C SER A 253 10.90 -4.18 -13.34
N ALA A 254 11.10 -5.48 -13.53
CA ALA A 254 11.44 -6.08 -14.82
C ALA A 254 10.22 -6.40 -15.70
N GLY A 255 9.00 -6.03 -15.27
CA GLY A 255 7.77 -6.32 -16.01
C GLY A 255 7.23 -7.75 -15.85
N LEU A 256 7.90 -8.59 -15.04
CA LEU A 256 7.54 -9.99 -14.75
C LEU A 256 6.65 -10.11 -13.50
N GLY A 257 5.85 -9.08 -13.20
CA GLY A 257 5.07 -8.98 -11.97
C GLY A 257 4.02 -10.08 -11.78
N SER A 258 3.50 -10.66 -12.87
CA SER A 258 2.56 -11.80 -12.85
C SER A 258 3.14 -13.05 -12.18
N LEU A 259 4.46 -13.23 -12.22
CA LEU A 259 5.16 -14.41 -11.70
C LEU A 259 5.43 -14.33 -10.20
N THR A 260 5.10 -13.19 -9.56
CA THR A 260 5.26 -13.02 -8.11
C THR A 260 4.40 -13.99 -7.29
N ALA A 261 3.29 -14.48 -7.84
CA ALA A 261 2.43 -15.49 -7.21
C ALA A 261 3.17 -16.84 -6.97
N ASN A 262 4.16 -17.12 -7.82
CA ASN A 262 4.94 -18.36 -7.80
C ASN A 262 6.20 -18.24 -6.93
N LEU A 263 6.46 -17.08 -6.32
CA LEU A 263 7.58 -16.90 -5.40
C LEU A 263 7.27 -17.48 -4.02
N LYS A 264 8.19 -18.30 -3.53
CA LYS A 264 8.21 -18.83 -2.17
C LYS A 264 9.51 -18.42 -1.49
N THR A 265 9.42 -18.11 -0.19
CA THR A 265 10.65 -17.90 0.60
C THR A 265 11.36 -19.24 0.71
N LYS A 266 12.65 -19.25 0.37
CA LYS A 266 13.54 -20.35 0.65
C LYS A 266 13.70 -20.44 2.16
N LEU A 267 12.99 -21.38 2.78
CA LEU A 267 13.21 -21.73 4.17
C LEU A 267 14.55 -22.45 4.24
N ASP A 268 15.61 -21.73 4.56
CA ASP A 268 16.82 -22.37 5.09
C ASP A 268 16.38 -23.10 6.35
N GLN A 269 16.19 -24.43 6.26
CA GLN A 269 15.81 -25.29 7.38
C GLN A 269 16.99 -25.35 8.35
N THR A 270 17.15 -24.29 9.13
CA THR A 270 18.05 -24.26 10.28
C THR A 270 17.31 -24.91 11.43
N GLU A 271 17.64 -26.17 11.69
CA GLU A 271 17.07 -26.95 12.78
C GLU A 271 17.88 -26.70 14.05
N VAL A 272 17.26 -26.13 15.08
CA VAL A 272 17.92 -25.95 16.38
C VAL A 272 17.90 -27.28 17.12
N ILE A 273 19.08 -27.82 17.42
CA ILE A 273 19.23 -29.07 18.16
C ILE A 273 18.97 -28.79 19.64
N SER A 274 18.08 -29.54 20.26
CA SER A 274 17.83 -29.43 21.71
C SER A 274 18.96 -30.06 22.53
N SER A 275 19.14 -29.67 23.79
CA SER A 275 20.16 -30.26 24.67
C SER A 275 20.03 -31.77 24.87
N ARG A 276 18.83 -32.36 24.62
CA ARG A 276 18.62 -33.81 24.68
C ARG A 276 19.18 -34.54 23.46
N GLU A 277 19.25 -33.85 22.33
CA GLU A 277 19.72 -34.37 21.04
C GLU A 277 21.20 -34.06 20.79
N PHE A 278 21.85 -33.37 21.73
CA PHE A 278 23.27 -33.07 21.72
C PHE A 278 23.98 -33.79 22.90
N PRO A 279 24.26 -35.10 22.79
CA PRO A 279 24.89 -35.88 23.85
C PRO A 279 26.43 -35.72 23.89
N TYR A 280 26.94 -34.56 23.47
CA TYR A 280 28.38 -34.29 23.36
C TYR A 280 28.83 -33.25 24.38
N SER A 281 30.01 -33.44 24.94
CA SER A 281 30.69 -32.41 25.73
C SER A 281 31.55 -31.54 24.83
N ILE A 282 31.72 -30.27 25.19
CA ILE A 282 32.45 -29.29 24.38
C ILE A 282 33.71 -28.87 25.12
N PHE A 283 34.85 -28.96 24.44
CA PHE A 283 36.13 -28.49 24.94
C PHE A 283 36.64 -27.30 24.13
N TYR A 284 37.17 -26.30 24.81
CA TYR A 284 37.80 -25.14 24.19
C TYR A 284 39.27 -25.06 24.58
N SER A 285 40.15 -25.09 23.57
CA SER A 285 41.54 -24.70 23.75
C SER A 285 41.72 -23.24 23.35
N THR A 286 42.54 -22.51 24.10
CA THR A 286 42.95 -21.14 23.74
C THR A 286 43.95 -21.11 22.57
N THR A 287 44.53 -22.25 22.20
CA THR A 287 45.62 -22.34 21.21
C THR A 287 45.38 -23.31 20.06
N SER A 288 44.48 -24.28 20.20
CA SER A 288 44.30 -25.39 19.24
C SER A 288 42.86 -25.64 18.77
N GLY A 289 41.99 -24.64 18.91
CA GLY A 289 40.58 -24.71 18.49
C GLY A 289 39.69 -25.49 19.47
N GLY A 290 38.38 -25.52 19.19
CA GLY A 290 37.40 -26.29 19.95
C GLY A 290 37.17 -27.68 19.37
N TYR A 291 36.76 -28.63 20.20
CA TYR A 291 36.27 -29.93 19.73
C TYR A 291 35.10 -30.39 20.59
N ILE A 292 34.24 -31.24 20.02
CA ILE A 292 33.20 -31.93 20.77
C ILE A 292 33.63 -33.38 21.00
N TYR A 293 33.21 -33.99 22.09
CA TYR A 293 33.58 -35.37 22.41
C TYR A 293 32.49 -36.11 23.15
N ASP A 294 32.49 -37.43 22.98
CA ASP A 294 31.67 -38.39 23.69
C ASP A 294 32.55 -39.55 24.20
N GLN A 295 31.93 -40.67 24.57
CA GLN A 295 32.65 -41.87 25.00
C GLN A 295 33.35 -42.61 23.84
N GLN A 296 33.02 -42.30 22.58
CA GLN A 296 33.49 -42.99 21.38
C GLN A 296 34.66 -42.26 20.72
N GLY A 297 34.76 -40.94 20.84
CA GLY A 297 35.86 -40.19 20.25
C GLY A 297 35.77 -38.67 20.42
N ARG A 298 36.71 -37.99 19.75
CA ARG A 298 36.78 -36.52 19.66
C ARG A 298 36.54 -36.10 18.21
N TYR A 299 35.79 -35.02 18.02
CA TYR A 299 35.40 -34.50 16.71
C TYR A 299 35.73 -33.01 16.61
N TRP A 300 36.50 -32.64 15.59
CA TRP A 300 36.91 -31.27 15.28
C TRP A 300 36.08 -30.68 14.14
N GLU A 301 36.21 -29.38 13.89
CA GLU A 301 35.69 -28.78 12.66
C GLU A 301 36.13 -29.57 11.42
N GLY A 302 35.19 -29.83 10.51
CA GLY A 302 35.38 -30.73 9.36
C GLY A 302 35.12 -32.22 9.65
N SER A 303 34.99 -32.63 10.91
CA SER A 303 34.67 -34.03 11.26
C SER A 303 33.19 -34.33 11.03
N THR A 304 32.91 -35.56 10.57
CA THR A 304 31.53 -36.08 10.44
C THR A 304 31.07 -36.69 11.75
N VAL A 305 29.99 -36.14 12.30
CA VAL A 305 29.37 -36.63 13.53
C VAL A 305 28.12 -37.45 13.18
N PRO A 306 28.00 -38.69 13.68
CA PRO A 306 26.84 -39.53 13.44
C PRO A 306 25.54 -38.78 13.77
N SER A 307 24.52 -38.92 12.92
CA SER A 307 23.19 -38.27 13.04
C SER A 307 23.14 -36.73 12.92
N LEU A 308 24.23 -36.01 13.22
CA LEU A 308 24.26 -34.54 13.20
C LEU A 308 24.80 -33.96 11.89
N GLY A 309 25.80 -34.58 11.26
CA GLY A 309 26.42 -34.14 10.01
C GLY A 309 27.86 -33.68 10.18
N VAL A 310 28.39 -32.93 9.20
CA VAL A 310 29.76 -32.40 9.25
C VAL A 310 29.79 -31.13 10.09
N ILE A 311 30.73 -31.05 11.04
CA ILE A 311 30.93 -29.85 11.85
C ILE A 311 31.47 -28.74 10.95
N GLN A 312 30.74 -27.63 10.84
CA GLN A 312 31.18 -26.44 10.10
C GLN A 312 31.91 -25.44 11.00
N SER A 313 31.47 -25.28 12.25
CA SER A 313 32.11 -24.37 13.21
C SER A 313 31.77 -24.73 14.66
N ILE A 314 32.74 -24.60 15.56
CA ILE A 314 32.60 -24.69 17.02
C ILE A 314 32.99 -23.34 17.63
N THR A 315 31.99 -22.59 18.08
CA THR A 315 32.18 -21.29 18.73
C THR A 315 31.75 -21.36 20.20
N ARG A 316 31.98 -20.31 20.98
CA ARG A 316 31.55 -20.26 22.40
C ARG A 316 30.03 -20.27 22.56
N ASP A 317 29.30 -19.77 21.57
CA ASP A 317 27.85 -19.58 21.68
C ASP A 317 27.08 -20.71 21.00
N LYS A 318 27.72 -21.44 20.07
CA LYS A 318 27.07 -22.47 19.26
C LYS A 318 28.01 -23.44 18.57
N VAL A 319 27.47 -24.60 18.23
CA VAL A 319 28.07 -25.58 17.32
C VAL A 319 27.18 -25.73 16.09
N VAL A 320 27.75 -25.66 14.89
CA VAL A 320 27.01 -25.71 13.61
C VAL A 320 27.37 -26.98 12.85
N PHE A 321 26.36 -27.72 12.44
CA PHE A 321 26.46 -28.92 11.61
C PHE A 321 25.80 -28.70 10.27
N LYS A 322 26.35 -29.31 9.22
CA LYS A 322 25.77 -29.29 7.88
C LYS A 322 25.77 -30.67 7.27
N ASN A 323 24.64 -31.05 6.69
CA ASN A 323 24.54 -32.16 5.75
C ASN A 323 24.14 -31.61 4.36
N THR A 324 23.99 -32.49 3.37
CA THR A 324 23.69 -32.10 1.98
C THR A 324 22.42 -31.26 1.82
N HIS A 325 21.48 -31.31 2.79
CA HIS A 325 20.15 -30.71 2.66
C HIS A 325 19.69 -29.84 3.85
N LYS A 326 20.40 -29.85 4.98
CA LYS A 326 20.00 -29.19 6.23
C LYS A 326 21.21 -28.64 6.99
N THR A 327 21.01 -27.48 7.61
CA THR A 327 21.93 -26.91 8.59
C THR A 327 21.32 -27.11 9.97
N ARG A 328 22.10 -27.62 10.93
CA ARG A 328 21.64 -27.81 12.31
C ARG A 328 22.52 -27.02 13.25
N VAL A 329 21.93 -26.42 14.27
CA VAL A 329 22.66 -25.54 15.21
C VAL A 329 22.33 -25.95 16.63
N TYR A 330 23.36 -26.28 17.41
CA TYR A 330 23.25 -26.39 18.87
C TYR A 330 23.67 -25.07 19.51
N LEU A 331 22.81 -24.49 20.33
CA LEU A 331 23.09 -23.25 21.07
C LEU A 331 23.62 -23.61 22.46
N ILE A 332 24.79 -23.08 22.81
CA ILE A 332 25.43 -23.33 24.09
C ILE A 332 24.86 -22.33 25.07
N GLN A 333 24.17 -22.85 26.08
CA GLN A 333 23.63 -22.03 27.16
C GLN A 333 24.76 -21.64 28.13
N PRO A 334 24.79 -20.39 28.61
CA PRO A 334 25.84 -19.88 29.49
C PRO A 334 25.88 -20.55 30.87
#